data_AF-A0A925WMR7-F1
#
_entry.id   AF-A0A925WMR7-F1
#
_cell.length_a   1.000
_cell.length_b   1.000
_cell.length_c   1.000
_cell.angle_alpha   90.00
_cell.angle_beta   90.00
_cell.angle_gamma   90.00
#
_symmetry.space_group_name_H-M   'P 1'
#
loop_
_entity.id
_entity.type
_entity.pdbx_description
1 polymer ?
#
loop_
_entity_poly.entity_id
_entity_poly.type
_entity_poly.pdbx_seq_one_letter_code
_entity_poly.pdbx_strand_id
1 'polypeptide(L)'
;MTEAPKSDAPTKKFFKVVDGPLGIRVEPKIALAKLRQTLGHYNMVEVDPTSRTEADGYIWWKHSAGWSVELEVNGDIFMTESEPPDPNKPKYFVVVTTRAISVRKTPNGAHTALKLAPKQGIQVDPLSRTEAGGYAWWQHPDGWSAERATFGSETLMKEATKNADGTFSVLGGGATAGGTAEQ
;
A
#
# COMPACT_ATOMS: atom_id res chain seq x y z
N MET A 1 6.87 -35.90 -33.28
CA MET A 1 6.27 -34.56 -33.16
C MET A 1 6.58 -34.09 -31.75
N THR A 2 7.48 -33.12 -31.60
CA THR A 2 7.95 -32.66 -30.29
C THR A 2 6.91 -31.70 -29.73
N GLU A 3 6.28 -32.07 -28.62
CA GLU A 3 5.35 -31.22 -27.90
C GLU A 3 6.14 -30.08 -27.24
N ALA A 4 5.87 -28.84 -27.62
CA ALA A 4 6.46 -27.67 -26.99
C ALA A 4 5.94 -27.54 -25.55
N PRO A 5 6.77 -27.20 -24.56
CA PRO A 5 6.28 -26.97 -23.20
C PRO A 5 5.32 -25.77 -23.20
N LYS A 6 4.06 -25.98 -22.81
CA LYS A 6 3.16 -24.89 -22.43
C LYS A 6 3.83 -24.13 -21.30
N SER A 7 4.29 -22.92 -21.59
CA SER A 7 4.83 -22.01 -20.60
C SER A 7 3.70 -21.57 -19.68
N ASP A 8 3.66 -22.12 -18.46
CA ASP A 8 2.89 -21.63 -17.31
C ASP A 8 3.48 -20.29 -16.83
N ALA A 9 3.58 -19.30 -17.73
CA ALA A 9 3.94 -17.95 -17.33
C ALA A 9 2.79 -17.41 -16.45
N PRO A 10 3.08 -16.84 -15.26
CA PRO A 10 2.05 -16.27 -14.41
C PRO A 10 1.27 -15.22 -15.20
N THR A 11 -0.05 -15.39 -15.28
CA THR A 11 -0.93 -14.52 -16.08
C THR A 11 -1.07 -13.11 -15.50
N LYS A 12 -0.71 -12.92 -14.23
CA LYS A 12 -0.69 -11.63 -13.53
C LYS A 12 0.46 -11.60 -12.53
N LYS A 13 1.07 -10.44 -12.35
CA LYS A 13 2.11 -10.21 -11.34
C LYS A 13 1.78 -8.96 -10.55
N PHE A 14 1.95 -9.01 -9.23
CA PHE A 14 1.66 -7.91 -8.33
C PHE A 14 2.91 -7.51 -7.56
N PHE A 15 3.07 -6.21 -7.37
CA PHE A 15 4.15 -5.64 -6.59
C PHE A 15 3.58 -4.72 -5.52
N LYS A 16 4.17 -4.76 -4.33
CA LYS A 16 3.90 -3.82 -3.24
C LYS A 16 5.07 -2.83 -3.13
N VAL A 17 4.76 -1.54 -3.12
CA VAL A 17 5.77 -0.48 -2.88
C VAL A 17 6.24 -0.57 -1.43
N VAL A 18 7.53 -0.81 -1.24
CA VAL A 18 8.19 -0.89 0.07
C VAL A 18 9.05 0.32 0.40
N ASP A 19 9.39 1.13 -0.62
CA ASP A 19 9.99 2.45 -0.43
C ASP A 19 9.37 3.45 -1.41
N GLY A 20 8.80 4.52 -0.87
CA GLY A 20 7.99 5.47 -1.64
C GLY A 20 7.96 6.86 -1.00
N PRO A 21 7.44 7.88 -1.70
CA PRO A 21 6.66 7.80 -2.94
C PRO A 21 7.51 7.44 -4.17
N LEU A 22 7.06 6.43 -4.91
CA LEU A 22 7.74 5.90 -6.10
C LEU A 22 7.24 6.61 -7.37
N GLY A 23 8.17 7.12 -8.17
CA GLY A 23 7.84 7.80 -9.42
C GLY A 23 7.32 6.84 -10.48
N ILE A 24 6.32 7.30 -11.25
CA ILE A 24 5.84 6.60 -12.45
C ILE A 24 6.41 7.31 -13.68
N ARG A 25 6.83 6.55 -14.69
CA ARG A 25 7.43 7.06 -15.93
C ARG A 25 6.74 6.54 -17.17
N VAL A 26 6.97 7.22 -18.29
CA VAL A 26 6.44 6.80 -19.61
C VAL A 26 7.25 5.66 -20.24
N GLU A 27 8.52 5.54 -19.87
CA GLU A 27 9.47 4.52 -20.34
C GLU A 27 10.37 4.09 -19.17
N PRO A 28 11.03 2.92 -19.26
CA PRO A 28 11.95 2.42 -18.23
C PRO A 28 13.31 3.15 -18.29
N LYS A 29 13.33 4.46 -18.08
CA LYS A 29 14.55 5.29 -18.07
C LYS A 29 14.49 6.38 -17.01
N ILE A 30 15.61 6.65 -16.35
CA ILE A 30 15.70 7.68 -15.30
C ILE A 30 15.68 9.09 -15.89
N ALA A 31 16.29 9.28 -17.05
CA ALA A 31 16.44 10.61 -17.65
C ALA A 31 15.12 11.20 -18.17
N LEU A 32 14.09 10.37 -18.36
CA LEU A 32 12.80 10.81 -18.91
C LEU A 32 11.87 11.36 -17.84
N ALA A 33 10.99 12.28 -18.24
CA ALA A 33 10.07 12.94 -17.32
C ALA A 33 9.25 11.92 -16.51
N LYS A 34 9.14 12.16 -15.20
CA LYS A 34 8.16 11.49 -14.35
C LYS A 34 6.77 11.97 -14.76
N LEU A 35 5.81 11.05 -14.77
CA LEU A 35 4.41 11.43 -14.77
C LEU A 35 4.10 12.17 -13.47
N ARG A 36 3.04 12.99 -13.48
CA ARG A 36 2.59 13.70 -12.27
C ARG A 36 2.09 12.76 -11.16
N GLN A 37 1.91 11.49 -11.49
CA GLN A 37 1.44 10.46 -10.57
C GLN A 37 2.64 9.72 -9.94
N THR A 38 2.47 9.35 -8.68
CA THR A 38 3.42 8.52 -7.93
C THR A 38 2.66 7.37 -7.27
N LEU A 39 3.34 6.26 -7.07
CA LEU A 39 2.83 5.19 -6.22
C LEU A 39 3.27 5.49 -4.78
N GLY A 40 2.32 5.73 -3.89
CA GLY A 40 2.61 5.85 -2.47
C GLY A 40 3.18 4.56 -1.89
N HIS A 41 3.77 4.67 -0.70
CA HIS A 41 4.24 3.52 0.05
C HIS A 41 3.07 2.53 0.25
N TYR A 42 3.36 1.23 0.32
CA TYR A 42 2.39 0.12 0.38
C TYR A 42 1.32 0.08 -0.73
N ASN A 43 1.40 0.91 -1.78
CA ASN A 43 0.57 0.71 -2.95
C ASN A 43 0.86 -0.67 -3.52
N MET A 44 -0.20 -1.38 -3.91
CA MET A 44 -0.06 -2.57 -4.72
C MET A 44 -0.37 -2.22 -6.17
N VAL A 45 0.43 -2.74 -7.07
CA VAL A 45 0.32 -2.50 -8.50
C VAL A 45 0.34 -3.83 -9.25
N GLU A 46 -0.66 -4.04 -10.11
CA GLU A 46 -0.63 -5.10 -11.11
C GLU A 46 0.29 -4.66 -12.25
N VAL A 47 1.28 -5.50 -12.57
CA VAL A 47 2.25 -5.25 -13.63
C VAL A 47 2.08 -6.28 -14.75
N ASP A 48 2.53 -5.91 -15.95
CA ASP A 48 2.70 -6.85 -17.06
C ASP A 48 3.88 -7.80 -16.73
N PRO A 49 3.64 -9.12 -16.57
CA PRO A 49 4.67 -10.09 -16.17
C PRO A 49 5.78 -10.24 -17.21
N THR A 50 5.57 -9.81 -18.45
CA THR A 50 6.56 -9.87 -19.53
C THR A 50 7.34 -8.58 -19.71
N SER A 51 7.00 -7.53 -18.97
CA SER A 51 7.56 -6.18 -19.16
C SER A 51 8.89 -5.93 -18.45
N ARG A 52 9.39 -6.88 -17.66
CA ARG A 52 10.62 -6.71 -16.86
C ARG A 52 11.75 -6.19 -17.74
N THR A 53 12.20 -4.97 -17.48
CA THR A 53 13.23 -4.30 -18.28
C THR A 53 14.34 -3.82 -17.37
N GLU A 54 15.58 -4.16 -17.67
CA GLU A 54 16.76 -3.61 -17.00
C GLU A 54 17.29 -2.44 -17.82
N ALA A 55 17.34 -1.26 -17.22
CA ALA A 55 17.77 -0.03 -17.89
C ALA A 55 18.23 1.02 -16.86
N ASP A 56 19.27 1.78 -17.22
CA ASP A 56 19.88 2.82 -16.40
C ASP A 56 20.34 2.34 -15.00
N GLY A 57 20.64 1.05 -14.83
CA GLY A 57 21.01 0.46 -13.53
C GLY A 57 19.83 0.05 -12.65
N TYR A 58 18.60 0.05 -13.18
CA TYR A 58 17.38 -0.31 -12.45
C TYR A 58 16.61 -1.41 -13.17
N ILE A 59 15.82 -2.17 -12.41
CA ILE A 59 14.80 -3.08 -12.92
C ILE A 59 13.45 -2.37 -12.91
N TRP A 60 12.78 -2.36 -14.06
CA TRP A 60 11.53 -1.67 -14.31
C TRP A 60 10.41 -2.65 -14.65
N TRP A 61 9.20 -2.28 -14.23
CA TRP A 61 7.97 -2.99 -14.60
C TRP A 61 6.93 -2.02 -15.15
N LYS A 62 6.20 -2.47 -16.16
CA LYS A 62 5.09 -1.75 -16.76
C LYS A 62 3.78 -2.10 -16.06
N HIS A 63 2.97 -1.09 -15.79
CA HIS A 63 1.62 -1.20 -15.27
C HIS A 63 0.69 -0.20 -15.98
N SER A 64 -0.59 -0.18 -15.64
CA SER A 64 -1.61 0.63 -16.32
C SER A 64 -1.34 2.14 -16.31
N ALA A 65 -0.60 2.64 -15.32
CA ALA A 65 -0.25 4.05 -15.19
C ALA A 65 1.12 4.42 -15.79
N GLY A 66 1.96 3.43 -16.17
CA GLY A 66 3.29 3.66 -16.72
C GLY A 66 4.32 2.64 -16.27
N TRP A 67 5.53 3.09 -16.00
CA TRP A 67 6.67 2.29 -15.57
C TRP A 67 7.16 2.71 -14.19
N SER A 68 7.41 1.73 -13.33
CA SER A 68 7.98 1.96 -11.99
C SER A 68 9.14 1.01 -11.72
N VAL A 69 10.06 1.48 -10.88
CA VAL A 69 11.27 0.75 -10.51
C VAL A 69 10.94 -0.29 -9.45
N GLU A 70 11.34 -1.55 -9.66
CA GLU A 70 11.34 -2.57 -8.61
C GLU A 70 12.54 -2.38 -7.69
N LEU A 71 13.74 -2.39 -8.25
CA LEU A 71 14.99 -2.28 -7.50
C LEU A 71 16.11 -1.67 -8.35
N GLU A 72 17.10 -1.11 -7.68
CA GLU A 72 18.39 -0.78 -8.27
C GLU A 72 19.28 -2.03 -8.29
N VAL A 73 19.93 -2.33 -9.42
CA VAL A 73 20.63 -3.61 -9.67
C VAL A 73 21.63 -3.98 -8.56
N ASN A 74 22.19 -3.00 -7.85
CA ASN A 74 23.08 -3.20 -6.70
C ASN A 74 22.71 -2.32 -5.49
N GLY A 75 21.45 -1.92 -5.36
CA GLY A 75 21.06 -0.90 -4.39
C GLY A 75 19.70 -1.16 -3.75
N ASP A 76 18.90 -0.10 -3.66
CA ASP A 76 17.65 -0.10 -2.91
C ASP A 76 16.54 -0.90 -3.61
N ILE A 77 15.67 -1.50 -2.80
CA ILE A 77 14.43 -2.16 -3.24
C ILE A 77 13.28 -1.19 -3.02
N PHE A 78 12.57 -0.85 -4.10
CA PHE A 78 11.44 0.06 -4.09
C PHE A 78 10.10 -0.69 -4.11
N MET A 79 10.06 -1.85 -4.77
CA MET A 79 8.90 -2.73 -4.79
C MET A 79 9.31 -4.18 -4.55
N THR A 80 8.48 -4.92 -3.84
CA THR A 80 8.61 -6.37 -3.66
C THR A 80 7.42 -7.08 -4.29
N GLU A 81 7.67 -8.21 -4.96
CA GLU A 81 6.61 -9.07 -5.44
C GLU A 81 5.66 -9.47 -4.29
N SER A 82 4.37 -9.48 -4.57
CA SER A 82 3.33 -9.74 -3.58
C SER A 82 2.21 -10.57 -4.18
N GLU A 83 1.45 -11.24 -3.32
CA GLU A 83 0.23 -11.92 -3.74
C GLU A 83 -0.83 -10.89 -4.17
N PRO A 84 -1.72 -11.24 -5.11
CA PRO A 84 -2.88 -10.42 -5.40
C PRO A 84 -3.70 -10.17 -4.12
N PRO A 85 -4.33 -8.99 -3.97
CA PRO A 85 -5.28 -8.78 -2.90
C PRO A 85 -6.44 -9.76 -3.07
N ASP A 86 -6.69 -10.59 -2.07
CA ASP A 86 -7.84 -11.49 -2.06
C ASP A 86 -9.10 -10.69 -1.63
N PRO A 87 -10.09 -10.50 -2.51
CA PRO A 87 -11.32 -9.77 -2.19
C PRO A 87 -12.15 -10.45 -1.09
N ASN A 88 -11.97 -11.75 -0.88
CA ASN A 88 -12.71 -12.51 0.13
C ASN A 88 -11.98 -12.58 1.47
N LYS A 89 -10.70 -12.19 1.51
CA LYS A 89 -9.91 -12.16 2.74
C LYS A 89 -10.20 -10.86 3.49
N PRO A 90 -10.77 -10.91 4.71
CA PRO A 90 -11.02 -9.70 5.49
C PRO A 90 -9.72 -8.95 5.77
N LYS A 91 -9.74 -7.64 5.55
CA LYS A 91 -8.66 -6.73 5.91
C LYS A 91 -9.11 -5.86 7.08
N TYR A 92 -8.28 -5.76 8.11
CA TYR A 92 -8.60 -4.98 9.30
C TYR A 92 -7.56 -3.90 9.55
N PHE A 93 -8.02 -2.80 10.13
CA PHE A 93 -7.20 -1.69 10.57
C PHE A 93 -7.57 -1.31 12.00
N VAL A 94 -6.60 -0.82 12.76
CA VAL A 94 -6.81 -0.26 14.10
C VAL A 94 -6.37 1.19 14.11
N VAL A 95 -7.18 2.06 14.71
CA VAL A 95 -6.80 3.46 14.98
C VAL A 95 -5.66 3.51 15.98
N VAL A 96 -4.50 4.04 15.58
CA VAL A 96 -3.28 4.10 16.40
C VAL A 96 -3.03 5.49 17.00
N THR A 97 -3.84 6.49 16.65
CA THR A 97 -3.76 7.83 17.24
C THR A 97 -4.40 7.88 18.62
N THR A 98 -3.99 8.87 19.41
CA THR A 98 -4.59 9.16 20.73
C THR A 98 -5.94 9.86 20.62
N ARG A 99 -6.27 10.41 19.46
CA ARG A 99 -7.54 11.09 19.17
C ARG A 99 -8.37 10.28 18.18
N ALA A 100 -9.68 10.46 18.25
CA ALA A 100 -10.60 9.87 17.29
C ALA A 100 -10.36 10.45 15.88
N ILE A 101 -10.43 9.61 14.86
CA ILE A 101 -10.26 10.02 13.46
C ILE A 101 -11.61 10.16 12.77
N SER A 102 -11.67 11.04 11.77
CA SER A 102 -12.92 11.32 11.06
C SER A 102 -13.26 10.23 10.05
N VAL A 103 -14.56 9.98 9.90
CA VAL A 103 -15.13 9.21 8.78
C VAL A 103 -15.68 10.17 7.73
N ARG A 104 -15.44 9.90 6.46
CA ARG A 104 -15.86 10.73 5.30
C ARG A 104 -16.77 9.97 4.35
N LYS A 105 -17.54 10.71 3.54
CA LYS A 105 -18.41 10.11 2.52
C LYS A 105 -17.64 9.54 1.32
N THR A 106 -16.52 10.16 0.97
CA THR A 106 -15.60 9.76 -0.11
C THR A 106 -14.16 10.08 0.32
N PRO A 107 -13.13 9.54 -0.34
CA PRO A 107 -11.74 9.94 -0.12
C PRO A 107 -11.58 11.46 -0.20
N ASN A 108 -11.05 12.08 0.85
CA ASN A 108 -10.93 13.54 1.00
C ASN A 108 -12.25 14.34 0.83
N GLY A 109 -13.41 13.69 0.93
CA GLY A 109 -14.72 14.32 0.76
C GLY A 109 -15.27 14.97 2.02
N ALA A 110 -16.57 15.25 2.02
CA ALA A 110 -17.27 15.78 3.19
C ALA A 110 -17.16 14.82 4.39
N HIS A 111 -17.01 15.40 5.59
CA HIS A 111 -17.07 14.66 6.85
C HIS A 111 -18.47 14.10 7.08
N THR A 112 -18.53 12.96 7.76
CA THR A 112 -19.74 12.45 8.41
C THR A 112 -19.77 12.86 9.88
N ALA A 113 -20.86 12.55 10.58
CA ALA A 113 -20.94 12.73 12.04
C ALA A 113 -20.14 11.65 12.80
N LEU A 114 -19.80 10.53 12.15
CA LEU A 114 -19.12 9.40 12.77
C LEU A 114 -17.62 9.65 12.91
N LYS A 115 -17.05 9.09 13.97
CA LYS A 115 -15.62 9.08 14.23
C LYS A 115 -15.20 7.70 14.71
N LEU A 116 -14.00 7.28 14.34
CA LEU A 116 -13.40 6.06 14.87
C LEU A 116 -12.57 6.42 16.10
N ALA A 117 -12.87 5.78 17.23
CA ALA A 117 -12.20 6.03 18.49
C ALA A 117 -10.76 5.48 18.49
N PRO A 118 -9.86 6.00 19.35
CA PRO A 118 -8.55 5.39 19.57
C PRO A 118 -8.65 3.89 19.87
N LYS A 119 -7.75 3.08 19.30
CA LYS A 119 -7.71 1.61 19.41
C LYS A 119 -8.92 0.87 18.81
N GLN A 120 -9.86 1.57 18.20
CA GLN A 120 -10.97 0.93 17.51
C GLN A 120 -10.43 0.18 16.29
N GLY A 121 -10.79 -1.10 16.19
CA GLY A 121 -10.59 -1.90 15.00
C GLY A 121 -11.77 -1.80 14.04
N ILE A 122 -11.48 -1.74 12.75
CA ILE A 122 -12.48 -1.74 11.67
C ILE A 122 -12.12 -2.78 10.63
N GLN A 123 -13.14 -3.36 9.99
CA GLN A 123 -12.96 -4.11 8.75
C GLN A 123 -13.11 -3.13 7.58
N VAL A 124 -12.21 -3.24 6.61
CA VAL A 124 -12.22 -2.43 5.39
C VAL A 124 -12.44 -3.32 4.17
N ASP A 125 -12.87 -2.71 3.07
CA ASP A 125 -12.81 -3.35 1.76
C ASP A 125 -11.33 -3.43 1.32
N PRO A 126 -10.76 -4.63 1.11
CA PRO A 126 -9.36 -4.83 0.75
C PRO A 126 -8.96 -4.22 -0.59
N LEU A 127 -9.91 -3.92 -1.48
CA LEU A 127 -9.66 -3.31 -2.78
C LEU A 127 -9.92 -1.80 -2.81
N SER A 128 -10.40 -1.22 -1.72
CA SER A 128 -10.85 0.18 -1.69
C SER A 128 -9.73 1.23 -1.56
N ARG A 129 -8.47 0.82 -1.33
CA ARG A 129 -7.38 1.75 -1.02
C ARG A 129 -7.27 2.85 -2.07
N THR A 130 -7.47 4.10 -1.65
CA THR A 130 -7.48 5.27 -2.54
C THR A 130 -6.63 6.38 -1.97
N GLU A 131 -5.75 6.99 -2.78
CA GLU A 131 -4.97 8.16 -2.35
C GLU A 131 -5.63 9.45 -2.82
N ALA A 132 -5.94 10.34 -1.87
CA ALA A 132 -6.58 11.62 -2.15
C ALA A 132 -6.28 12.63 -1.04
N GLY A 133 -6.10 13.91 -1.39
CA GLY A 133 -5.91 14.97 -0.40
C GLY A 133 -4.72 14.79 0.54
N GLY A 134 -3.67 14.09 0.08
CA GLY A 134 -2.47 13.82 0.88
C GLY A 134 -2.59 12.65 1.85
N TYR A 135 -3.64 11.82 1.74
CA TYR A 135 -3.86 10.65 2.60
C TYR A 135 -4.20 9.40 1.78
N ALA A 136 -3.83 8.24 2.32
CA ALA A 136 -4.34 6.95 1.88
C ALA A 136 -5.64 6.64 2.64
N TRP A 137 -6.71 6.33 1.91
CA TRP A 137 -8.07 6.13 2.42
C TRP A 137 -8.51 4.68 2.22
N TRP A 138 -9.29 4.18 3.17
CA TRP A 138 -9.93 2.87 3.08
C TRP A 138 -11.43 3.00 3.32
N GLN A 139 -12.22 2.25 2.55
CA GLN A 139 -13.65 2.16 2.68
C GLN A 139 -14.02 1.09 3.72
N HIS A 140 -15.02 1.40 4.54
CA HIS A 140 -15.67 0.51 5.50
C HIS A 140 -17.17 0.83 5.53
N PRO A 141 -18.02 0.04 6.21
CA PRO A 141 -19.48 0.23 6.18
C PRO A 141 -19.97 1.63 6.55
N ASP A 142 -19.23 2.33 7.42
CA ASP A 142 -19.59 3.68 7.88
C ASP A 142 -19.08 4.81 6.96
N GLY A 143 -18.23 4.51 5.98
CA GLY A 143 -17.66 5.48 5.05
C GLY A 143 -16.17 5.25 4.78
N TRP A 144 -15.41 6.34 4.77
CA TRP A 144 -13.98 6.35 4.45
C TRP A 144 -13.15 6.94 5.57
N SER A 145 -12.09 6.25 5.98
CA SER A 145 -11.13 6.75 6.96
C SER A 145 -9.71 6.70 6.42
N ALA A 146 -8.91 7.68 6.83
CA ALA A 146 -7.53 7.80 6.42
C ALA A 146 -6.65 6.85 7.24
N GLU A 147 -5.82 6.06 6.57
CA GLU A 147 -4.79 5.20 7.18
C GLU A 147 -3.58 6.03 7.60
N ARG A 148 -3.06 6.84 6.68
CA ARG A 148 -1.84 7.61 6.88
C ARG A 148 -1.76 8.76 5.90
N ALA A 149 -0.89 9.72 6.20
CA ALA A 149 -0.49 10.71 5.21
C ALA A 149 0.36 10.03 4.11
N THR A 150 0.20 10.45 2.85
CA THR A 150 1.06 10.03 1.74
C THR A 150 2.39 10.77 1.72
N PHE A 151 2.51 11.82 2.54
CA PHE A 151 3.72 12.60 2.75
C PHE A 151 3.94 12.79 4.26
N GLY A 152 5.20 12.66 4.72
CA GLY A 152 5.53 12.70 6.14
C GLY A 152 5.32 11.36 6.85
N SER A 153 5.31 11.40 8.19
CA SER A 153 5.29 10.20 9.05
C SER A 153 3.96 9.96 9.77
N GLU A 154 2.93 10.75 9.51
CA GLU A 154 1.64 10.64 10.20
C GLU A 154 0.94 9.32 9.83
N THR A 155 0.71 8.47 10.84
CA THR A 155 -0.06 7.23 10.74
C THR A 155 -1.27 7.30 11.65
N LEU A 156 -2.45 7.17 11.08
CA LEU A 156 -3.76 7.24 11.75
C LEU A 156 -4.30 5.85 12.09
N MET A 157 -4.15 4.92 11.16
CA MET A 157 -4.49 3.51 11.33
C MET A 157 -3.34 2.61 10.89
N LYS A 158 -3.23 1.43 11.50
CA LYS A 158 -2.33 0.38 11.05
C LYS A 158 -3.09 -0.90 10.77
N GLU A 159 -2.63 -1.64 9.78
CA GLU A 159 -3.19 -2.96 9.45
C GLU A 159 -3.08 -3.89 10.66
N ALA A 160 -4.09 -4.73 10.85
CA ALA A 160 -4.20 -5.59 12.02
C ALA A 160 -4.79 -6.96 11.67
N THR A 161 -4.55 -7.94 12.55
CA THR A 161 -5.27 -9.21 12.58
C THR A 161 -6.36 -9.12 13.63
N LYS A 162 -7.56 -9.60 13.31
CA LYS A 162 -8.63 -9.82 14.30
C LYS A 162 -8.41 -11.18 14.97
N ASN A 163 -8.26 -11.17 16.28
CA ASN A 163 -8.07 -12.37 17.09
C ASN A 163 -9.42 -13.07 17.34
N ALA A 164 -9.37 -14.33 17.76
CA ALA A 164 -10.56 -15.13 18.05
C ALA A 164 -11.42 -14.55 19.20
N ASP A 165 -10.80 -13.83 20.13
CA ASP A 165 -11.48 -13.12 21.23
C ASP A 165 -12.10 -11.78 20.79
N GLY A 166 -12.00 -11.42 19.51
CA GLY A 166 -12.52 -10.18 18.94
C GLY A 166 -11.59 -8.97 19.10
N THR A 167 -10.43 -9.12 19.76
CA THR A 167 -9.41 -8.07 19.84
C THR A 167 -8.62 -7.95 18.54
N PHE A 168 -7.80 -6.89 18.43
CA PHE A 168 -6.99 -6.65 17.24
C PHE A 168 -5.50 -6.53 17.60
N SER A 169 -4.67 -7.20 16.80
CA SER A 169 -3.21 -7.14 16.90
C SER A 169 -2.64 -6.42 15.69
N VAL A 170 -1.96 -5.29 15.90
CA VAL A 170 -1.35 -4.50 14.82
C VAL A 170 -0.20 -5.27 14.17
N LEU A 171 -0.20 -5.37 12.85
CA LEU A 171 0.86 -5.98 12.06
C LEU A 171 2.06 -5.03 11.95
N GLY A 172 3.28 -5.56 12.06
CA GLY A 172 4.53 -4.79 11.89
C GLY A 172 4.88 -3.85 13.04
N GLY A 173 4.26 -4.00 14.21
CA GLY A 173 4.66 -3.29 15.42
C GLY A 173 5.92 -3.89 16.04
N GLY A 174 7.10 -3.45 15.58
CA GLY A 174 8.30 -3.55 16.40
C GLY A 174 8.07 -2.82 17.72
N ALA A 175 8.23 -3.52 18.84
CA ALA A 175 8.12 -2.96 20.18
C ALA A 175 9.10 -1.79 20.33
N THR A 176 8.61 -0.56 20.37
CA THR A 176 9.35 0.52 21.02
C THR A 176 9.09 0.38 22.52
N ALA A 177 9.84 -0.53 23.16
CA ALA A 177 9.95 -0.52 24.60
C ALA A 177 10.68 0.77 24.97
N GLY A 178 9.91 1.79 25.38
CA GLY A 178 10.45 2.97 26.02
C GLY A 178 11.17 2.53 27.30
N GLY A 179 12.48 2.64 27.31
CA GLY A 179 13.28 2.51 28.51
C GLY A 179 12.86 3.59 29.50
N THR A 180 12.30 3.16 30.63
CA THR A 180 12.22 3.96 31.85
C THR A 180 13.63 4.30 32.28
N ALA A 181 14.02 5.57 32.17
CA ALA A 181 15.09 6.14 32.98
C ALA A 181 14.40 6.90 34.12
N GLU A 182 14.31 6.25 35.27
CA GLU A 182 14.01 6.90 36.54
C GLU A 182 15.27 7.64 37.00
N GLN A 183 15.07 8.84 37.57
CA GLN A 183 16.09 9.65 38.23
C GLN A 183 16.49 9.06 39.58
#